data_AF-A0A439HML7-F1
#
_entry.id   AF-A0A439HML7-F1
#
_cell.length_a   1.000
_cell.length_b   1.000
_cell.length_c   1.000
_cell.angle_alpha   90.00
_cell.angle_beta   90.00
_cell.angle_gamma   90.00
#
_symmetry.space_group_name_H-M   'P 1'
#
loop_
_entity.id
_entity.type
_entity.pdbx_description
1 polymer ?
#
loop_
_entity_poly.entity_id
_entity_poly.type
_entity_poly.pdbx_seq_one_letter_code
_entity_poly.pdbx_strand_id
1 'polypeptide(L)'
;MDCFTKLEVLIDASSANLVEEARELLAHTKGKSHELAVAVDEFLLDMMTLEFLLEAEREAFHGAARRLARMRLTMVKLLSA
;
A
#
# COMPACT_ATOMS: atom_id res chain seq x y z
N MET A 1 -12.89 -9.45 -7.11
CA MET A 1 -12.41 -8.24 -6.41
C MET A 1 -11.49 -7.48 -7.35
N ASP A 2 -11.71 -6.18 -7.49
CA ASP A 2 -10.76 -5.31 -8.17
C ASP A 2 -9.43 -5.23 -7.42
N CYS A 3 -8.38 -4.73 -8.09
CA CYS A 3 -7.03 -4.58 -7.52
C CYS A 3 -7.04 -3.81 -6.19
N PHE A 4 -7.85 -2.75 -6.09
CA PHE A 4 -7.87 -1.90 -4.92
C PHE A 4 -8.52 -2.53 -3.71
N THR A 5 -9.55 -3.35 -3.89
CA THR A 5 -10.16 -4.13 -2.81
C THR A 5 -9.14 -5.13 -2.24
N LYS A 6 -8.31 -5.74 -3.09
CA LYS A 6 -7.23 -6.62 -2.63
C LYS A 6 -6.18 -5.85 -1.82
N LEU A 7 -5.83 -4.64 -2.24
CA LEU A 7 -4.91 -3.78 -1.49
C LEU A 7 -5.48 -3.35 -0.13
N GLU A 8 -6.79 -3.09 -0.03
CA GLU A 8 -7.42 -2.80 1.26
C GLU A 8 -7.35 -3.99 2.23
N VAL A 9 -7.63 -5.20 1.73
CA VAL A 9 -7.48 -6.44 2.51
C VAL A 9 -6.03 -6.64 2.95
N LEU A 10 -5.08 -6.35 2.06
CA LEU A 10 -3.65 -6.48 2.35
C LEU A 10 -3.21 -5.52 3.46
N ILE A 11 -3.71 -4.28 3.50
CA ILE A 11 -3.41 -3.33 4.59
C ILE A 11 -3.86 -3.86 5.96
N ASP A 12 -4.97 -4.59 6.01
CA ASP A 12 -5.49 -5.15 7.26
C ASP A 12 -4.83 -6.48 7.65
N ALA A 13 -4.07 -7.09 6.75
CA ALA A 13 -3.33 -8.30 7.03
C ALA A 13 -2.18 -8.07 8.03
N SER A 14 -1.71 -9.17 8.60
CA SER A 14 -0.51 -9.24 9.43
C SER A 14 0.50 -10.20 8.78
N SER A 15 0.73 -10.07 7.47
CA SER A 15 1.72 -10.88 6.74
C SER A 15 3.05 -10.14 6.61
N ALA A 16 4.13 -10.89 6.38
CA ALA A 16 5.49 -10.37 6.21
C ALA A 16 5.89 -10.20 4.73
N ASN A 17 4.91 -10.09 3.82
CA ASN A 17 5.15 -9.88 2.37
C ASN A 17 4.24 -8.80 1.78
N LEU A 18 3.80 -7.85 2.60
CA LEU A 18 2.83 -6.82 2.22
C LEU A 18 3.30 -5.98 1.03
N VAL A 19 4.59 -5.65 0.98
CA VAL A 19 5.12 -4.74 -0.04
C VAL A 19 5.22 -5.43 -1.39
N GLU A 20 5.70 -6.67 -1.42
CA GLU A 20 5.83 -7.43 -2.67
C GLU A 20 4.46 -7.75 -3.26
N GLU A 21 3.50 -8.19 -2.43
CA GLU A 21 2.12 -8.42 -2.88
C GLU A 21 1.47 -7.13 -3.42
N ALA A 22 1.68 -6.00 -2.74
CA ALA A 22 1.18 -4.71 -3.21
C ALA A 22 1.81 -4.28 -4.55
N ARG A 23 3.12 -4.52 -4.71
CA ARG A 23 3.87 -4.22 -5.94
C ARG A 23 3.36 -5.04 -7.11
N GLU A 24 3.08 -6.33 -6.92
CA GLU A 24 2.51 -7.20 -7.94
C GLU A 24 1.11 -6.73 -8.38
N LEU A 25 0.24 -6.41 -7.42
CA LEU A 25 -1.11 -5.89 -7.69
C LEU A 25 -1.08 -4.58 -8.50
N LEU A 26 -0.07 -3.73 -8.27
CA LEU A 26 0.10 -2.43 -8.92
C LEU A 26 0.98 -2.48 -10.18
N ALA A 27 1.52 -3.64 -10.57
CA ALA A 27 2.42 -3.75 -11.73
C ALA A 27 1.78 -3.18 -13.02
N HIS A 28 0.48 -3.37 -13.20
CA HIS A 28 -0.28 -2.89 -14.35
C HIS A 28 -0.63 -1.38 -14.30
N THR A 29 -0.36 -0.70 -13.19
CA THR A 29 -0.54 0.76 -13.06
C THR A 29 0.71 1.56 -13.42
N LYS A 30 1.89 0.92 -13.48
CA LYS A 30 3.14 1.58 -13.88
C LYS A 30 3.08 1.98 -15.35
N GLY A 31 3.28 3.28 -15.63
CA GLY A 31 3.37 3.83 -16.99
C GLY A 31 2.16 4.62 -17.49
N LYS A 32 1.08 4.77 -16.71
CA LYS A 32 -0.07 5.59 -17.12
C LYS A 32 0.19 7.10 -17.02
N SER A 33 0.90 7.55 -15.99
CA SER A 33 1.38 8.94 -15.82
C SER A 33 2.52 9.01 -14.81
N HIS A 34 3.25 10.14 -14.79
CA HIS A 34 4.32 10.37 -13.81
C HIS A 34 3.75 10.52 -12.39
N GLU A 35 2.63 11.25 -12.25
CA GLU A 35 1.96 11.48 -10.98
C GLU A 35 1.47 10.17 -10.36
N LEU A 36 0.92 9.27 -11.18
CA LEU A 36 0.50 7.95 -10.70
C LEU A 36 1.70 7.11 -10.26
N ALA A 37 2.81 7.16 -10.98
CA ALA A 37 4.02 6.43 -10.59
C ALA A 37 4.54 6.92 -9.22
N VAL A 38 4.57 8.23 -9.00
CA VAL A 38 4.95 8.83 -7.71
C VAL A 38 3.98 8.39 -6.61
N ALA A 39 2.67 8.44 -6.84
CA ALA A 39 1.68 8.02 -5.85
C ALA A 39 1.79 6.53 -5.49
N VAL A 40 2.12 5.68 -6.48
CA VAL A 40 2.40 4.26 -6.25
C VAL A 40 3.63 4.08 -5.38
N ASP A 41 4.73 4.77 -5.68
CA ASP A 41 5.97 4.67 -4.89
C ASP A 41 5.76 5.16 -3.44
N GLU A 42 5.02 6.27 -3.25
CA GLU A 42 4.67 6.76 -1.91
C GLU A 42 3.77 5.78 -1.14
N PHE A 43 2.82 5.14 -1.81
CA PHE A 43 2.00 4.09 -1.20
C PHE A 43 2.85 2.87 -0.78
N LEU A 44 3.79 2.44 -1.63
CA LEU A 44 4.68 1.33 -1.31
C LEU A 44 5.61 1.65 -0.12
N LEU A 45 6.05 2.90 0.04
CA LEU A 45 6.82 3.33 1.22
C LEU A 45 6.01 3.20 2.53
N ASP A 46 4.73 3.55 2.51
CA ASP A 46 3.86 3.38 3.68
C ASP A 46 3.57 1.89 3.96
N MET A 47 3.48 1.06 2.90
CA MET A 47 3.39 -0.41 3.05
C MET A 47 4.67 -1.00 3.66
N MET A 48 5.86 -0.53 3.24
CA MET A 48 7.14 -0.93 3.85
C MET A 48 7.21 -0.53 5.32
N THR A 49 6.69 0.64 5.67
CA THR A 49 6.59 1.08 7.05
C THR A 49 5.66 0.20 7.87
N LEU A 50 4.51 -0.19 7.31
CA LEU A 50 3.58 -1.11 7.96
C LEU A 50 4.21 -2.49 8.18
N GLU A 51 4.83 -3.06 7.15
CA GLU A 51 5.53 -4.35 7.21
C GLU A 51 6.63 -4.34 8.27
N PHE A 52 7.49 -3.31 8.28
CA PHE A 52 8.51 -3.13 9.31
C PHE A 52 7.93 -3.10 10.74
N LEU A 53 6.79 -2.43 10.93
CA LEU A 53 6.15 -2.36 12.25
C LEU A 53 5.49 -3.68 12.66
N LEU A 54 5.03 -4.48 11.70
CA LEU A 54 4.52 -5.84 11.95
C LEU A 54 5.67 -6.76 12.34
N GLU A 55 6.77 -6.75 11.58
CA GLU A 55 7.98 -7.53 11.85
C GLU A 55 8.63 -7.17 13.20
N ALA A 56 8.63 -5.88 13.55
CA ALA A 56 9.16 -5.40 14.82
C ALA A 56 8.18 -5.55 16.00
N GLU A 57 7.02 -6.17 15.79
CA GLU A 57 5.97 -6.37 16.81
C GLU A 57 5.54 -5.07 17.51
N ARG A 58 5.57 -3.95 16.78
CA ARG A 58 5.25 -2.60 17.29
C ARG A 58 3.74 -2.31 17.21
N GLU A 59 2.94 -3.14 17.87
CA GLU A 59 1.47 -3.14 17.80
C GLU A 59 0.81 -1.78 18.03
N ALA A 60 1.36 -0.98 18.94
CA ALA A 60 0.87 0.37 19.25
C ALA A 60 0.81 1.31 18.03
N PHE A 61 1.59 1.03 16.98
CA PHE A 61 1.67 1.86 15.77
C PHE A 61 0.96 1.26 14.56
N HIS A 62 0.50 0.00 14.61
CA HIS A 62 -0.14 -0.67 13.47
C HIS A 62 -1.36 0.11 12.96
N GLY A 63 -2.21 0.59 13.86
CA GLY A 63 -3.39 1.37 13.49
C GLY A 63 -3.05 2.68 12.77
N ALA A 64 -1.95 3.35 13.16
CA ALA A 64 -1.50 4.57 12.52
C ALA A 64 -0.91 4.29 11.13
N ALA A 65 -0.06 3.25 11.01
CA ALA A 65 0.53 2.85 9.75
C ALA A 65 -0.52 2.40 8.71
N ARG A 66 -1.50 1.61 9.13
CA ARG A 66 -2.64 1.22 8.27
C ARG A 66 -3.42 2.44 7.78
N ARG A 67 -3.56 3.48 8.60
CA ARG A 67 -4.23 4.72 8.20
C ARG A 67 -3.43 5.49 7.15
N LEU A 68 -2.11 5.58 7.31
CA LEU A 68 -1.22 6.21 6.32
C LEU A 68 -1.30 5.49 4.96
N ALA A 69 -1.14 4.17 4.96
CA ALA A 69 -1.25 3.34 3.76
C ALA A 69 -2.60 3.53 3.05
N ARG A 70 -3.72 3.59 3.79
CA ARG A 70 -5.05 3.88 3.21
C ARG A 70 -5.15 5.27 2.59
N MET A 71 -4.59 6.30 3.24
CA MET A 71 -4.58 7.66 2.69
C MET A 71 -3.82 7.72 1.35
N ARG A 72 -2.66 7.06 1.28
CA ARG A 72 -1.90 6.96 0.01
C ARG A 72 -2.60 6.09 -1.03
N LEU A 73 -3.27 5.01 -0.64
CA LEU A 73 -4.07 4.19 -1.55
C LEU A 73 -5.20 4.99 -2.21
N THR A 74 -5.86 5.90 -1.48
CA THR A 74 -6.85 6.82 -2.05
C THR A 74 -6.23 7.71 -3.14
N MET A 75 -5.00 8.19 -2.97
CA MET A 75 -4.31 8.98 -4.00
C MET A 75 -4.03 8.14 -5.26
N VAL A 76 -3.57 6.90 -5.08
CA VAL A 76 -3.37 5.97 -6.21
C VAL A 76 -4.68 5.74 -6.97
N LYS A 77 -5.80 5.51 -6.26
CA LYS A 77 -7.13 5.34 -6.88
C LYS A 77 -7.51 6.56 -7.71
N LEU A 78 -7.40 7.76 -7.15
CA LEU A 78 -7.75 9.03 -7.82
C LEU A 78 -6.94 9.27 -9.09
N LEU A 79 -5.64 8.96 -9.07
CA LEU A 79 -4.73 9.18 -10.19
C LEU A 79 -4.74 8.03 -11.22
N SER A 80 -5.40 6.92 -10.90
CA SER A 80 -5.54 5.76 -11.79
C SER A 80 -6.82 5.76 -12.64
N ALA A 81 -7.75 6.65 -12.30
CA ALA A 81 -9.06 6.82 -12.90
C ALA A 81 -9.03 7.48 -14.29
#